data_AF-F7S6S9-F1
#
_entry.id   AF-F7S6S9-F1
#
_cell.length_a   1.000
_cell.length_b   1.000
_cell.length_c   1.000
_cell.angle_alpha   90.00
_cell.angle_beta   90.00
_cell.angle_gamma   90.00
#
_symmetry.space_group_name_H-M   'P 1'
#
loop_
_entity.id
_entity.type
_entity.pdbx_description
1 polymer ?
#
loop_
_entity_poly.entity_id
_entity_poly.type
_entity_poly.pdbx_seq_one_letter_code
_entity_poly.pdbx_strand_id
1 'polypeptide(L)' 'MEWTDEIIARLRQLWDEGLSTAEIGRRLNISKNSVVGKAHRLDLPARPSPIRRDISGARPSRPAPARVTGPTLPSLAIA' A
#
# COMPACT_ATOMS: atom_id res chain seq x y z
N MET A 1 -5.66 -17.14 1.96
CA MET A 1 -6.32 -16.66 3.20
C MET A 1 -7.66 -16.11 2.81
N GLU A 2 -8.72 -16.75 3.29
CA GLU A 2 -10.10 -16.39 2.95
C GLU A 2 -10.62 -15.30 3.89
N TRP A 3 -11.38 -14.36 3.33
CA TRP A 3 -12.09 -13.33 4.10
C TRP A 3 -13.43 -13.90 4.52
N THR A 4 -13.44 -14.65 5.62
CA THR A 4 -14.69 -15.15 6.22
C THR A 4 -15.42 -14.04 6.95
N ASP A 5 -16.73 -14.18 7.11
CA ASP A 5 -17.57 -13.22 7.83
C ASP A 5 -17.09 -12.99 9.27
N GLU A 6 -16.57 -14.02 9.94
CA GLU A 6 -15.97 -13.91 11.27
C GLU A 6 -14.75 -12.99 11.29
N ILE A 7 -13.86 -13.11 10.30
CA ILE A 7 -12.68 -12.25 10.16
C ILE A 7 -13.11 -10.81 9.85
N ILE A 8 -14.13 -10.64 9.00
CA ILE A 8 -14.67 -9.31 8.66
C ILE A 8 -15.30 -8.65 9.90
N ALA A 9 -16.08 -9.39 10.67
CA ALA A 9 -16.68 -8.90 11.91
C ALA A 9 -15.60 -8.49 12.92
N ARG A 10 -14.56 -9.30 13.08
CA ARG A 10 -13.44 -9.01 13.98
C ARG A 10 -12.63 -7.80 13.52
N LEU A 11 -12.41 -7.66 12.21
CA LEU A 11 -11.78 -6.47 11.62
C LEU A 11 -12.59 -5.21 11.93
N ARG A 12 -13.91 -5.26 11.75
CA ARG A 12 -14.81 -4.13 12.04
C ARG A 12 -14.79 -3.73 13.51
N GLN A 13 -14.83 -4.71 14.41
CA GLN A 13 -14.75 -4.48 15.85
C GLN A 13 -13.43 -3.79 16.24
N LEU A 14 -12.29 -4.33 15.78
CA LEU A 14 -10.97 -3.75 16.06
C LEU A 14 -10.76 -2.38 15.41
N TRP A 15 -11.43 -2.15 14.27
CA TRP A 15 -11.44 -0.86 13.59
C TRP A 15 -12.20 0.20 14.39
N ASP A 16 -13.35 -0.16 14.96
CA ASP A 16 -14.17 0.71 15.82
C ASP A 16 -13.45 1.06 17.13
N GLU A 17 -12.75 0.09 17.73
CA GLU A 17 -11.83 0.31 18.86
C GLU A 17 -10.69 1.30 18.51
N GLY A 18 -10.48 1.60 17.22
CA GLY A 18 -9.52 2.59 16.75
C GLY A 18 -8.07 2.09 16.74
N LEU A 19 -7.86 0.77 16.68
CA LEU A 19 -6.52 0.18 16.58
C LEU A 19 -5.87 0.50 15.24
N SER A 20 -4.54 0.52 15.24
CA SER A 20 -3.77 0.69 13.99
C SER A 20 -3.87 -0.56 13.12
N THR A 21 -3.89 -0.40 11.79
CA THR A 21 -4.01 -1.51 10.82
C THR A 21 -2.91 -2.57 10.98
N ALA A 22 -1.72 -2.17 11.41
CA ALA A 22 -0.64 -3.10 11.75
C ALA A 22 -1.00 -3.99 12.95
N GLU A 23 -1.64 -3.42 13.99
CA GLU A 23 -2.06 -4.15 15.19
C GLU A 23 -3.27 -5.05 14.91
N ILE A 24 -4.22 -4.57 14.10
CA ILE A 24 -5.34 -5.38 13.60
C ILE A 24 -4.80 -6.59 12.83
N GLY A 25 -3.80 -6.37 11.96
CA GLY A 25 -3.13 -7.44 11.22
C GLY A 25 -2.45 -8.47 12.14
N ARG A 26 -1.77 -8.02 13.21
CA ARG A 26 -1.17 -8.91 14.22
C ARG A 26 -2.22 -9.76 14.94
N ARG A 27 -3.36 -9.18 15.33
CA ARG A 27 -4.46 -9.90 16.02
C ARG A 27 -5.19 -10.90 15.13
N LEU A 28 -5.40 -10.56 13.86
CA LEU A 28 -6.09 -11.44 12.91
C LEU A 28 -5.15 -12.41 12.19
N ASN A 29 -3.84 -12.29 12.43
CA ASN A 29 -2.79 -13.00 11.72
C ASN A 29 -2.82 -12.76 10.19
N ILE A 30 -3.20 -11.53 9.80
CA ILE A 30 -3.35 -11.06 8.42
C ILE A 30 -2.31 -9.95 8.17
N SER A 31 -1.73 -9.89 6.96
CA SER A 31 -0.82 -8.79 6.62
C SER A 31 -1.51 -7.43 6.71
N LYS A 32 -0.80 -6.41 7.22
CA LYS A 32 -1.27 -5.02 7.28
C LYS A 32 -1.80 -4.53 5.93
N ASN A 33 -1.17 -4.95 4.82
CA ASN A 33 -1.56 -4.54 3.47
C ASN A 33 -2.91 -5.14 3.07
N SER A 34 -3.18 -6.37 3.49
CA SER A 34 -4.47 -7.04 3.26
C SER A 34 -5.57 -6.40 4.11
N VAL A 35 -5.28 -6.02 5.36
CA VAL A 35 -6.21 -5.28 6.23
C VAL A 35 -6.56 -3.92 5.62
N VAL A 36 -5.57 -3.16 5.15
CA VAL A 36 -5.79 -1.86 4.47
C VAL A 36 -6.63 -2.05 3.20
N GLY A 37 -6.28 -3.04 2.37
CA GLY A 37 -7.02 -3.32 1.13
C GLY A 37 -8.47 -3.73 1.38
N LYS A 38 -8.74 -4.53 2.43
CA LYS A 38 -10.11 -4.90 2.79
C LYS A 38 -10.86 -3.75 3.44
N ALA A 39 -10.23 -2.96 4.30
CA ALA A 39 -10.86 -1.82 4.94
C ALA A 39 -11.30 -0.77 3.91
N HIS A 40 -10.47 -0.52 2.90
CA HIS A 40 -10.80 0.38 1.78
C HIS A 40 -11.94 -0.16 0.89
N ARG A 41 -12.11 -1.48 0.80
CA ARG A 41 -13.23 -2.11 0.07
C ARG A 41 -14.54 -2.14 0.84
N LEU A 42 -14.49 -1.91 2.16
CA LEU A 42 -15.65 -1.86 3.04
C LEU A 42 -16.11 -0.42 3.31
N ASP A 43 -15.50 0.56 2.63
CA ASP A 43 -15.73 2.01 2.82
C ASP A 43 -15.75 2.43 4.30
N LEU A 44 -14.90 1.78 5.10
CA LEU A 44 -14.77 2.13 6.51
C LEU A 44 -14.24 3.56 6.62
N PRO A 45 -14.86 4.43 7.45
CA PRO A 45 -14.51 5.83 7.51
C PRO A 45 -13.02 5.97 7.82
N ALA A 46 -12.32 6.68 6.93
CA ALA A 46 -10.90 6.95 7.08
C ALA A 46 -10.70 7.64 8.42
N ARG A 47 -10.09 6.94 9.38
CA ARG A 47 -9.84 7.49 10.70
C ARG A 47 -9.02 8.78 10.51
N PRO A 48 -9.45 9.95 11.03
CA PRO A 48 -8.60 11.14 11.05
C PRO A 48 -7.45 10.81 11.99
N SER A 49 -6.33 10.38 11.42
CA SER A 49 -5.21 9.87 12.18
C SER A 49 -4.49 11.06 12.86
N PRO A 50 -4.38 11.10 14.20
CA PRO A 50 -3.54 12.08 14.91
C PRO A 50 -2.05 11.72 14.87
N ILE A 51 -1.63 10.81 13.98
CA ILE A 51 -0.26 10.31 13.93
C ILE A 51 0.60 11.27 13.13
N ARG A 52 1.44 12.00 13.88
CA ARG A 52 2.65 12.68 13.40
C ARG A 52 3.30 11.83 12.31
N ARG A 53 3.43 12.41 11.12
CA ARG A 53 4.28 11.88 10.04
C ARG A 53 5.70 11.77 10.61
N ASP A 54 6.06 10.64 11.20
CA ASP A 54 7.46 10.29 11.32
C ASP A 54 7.92 9.88 9.93
N ILE A 55 8.77 10.75 9.39
CA ILE A 55 9.40 10.67 8.08
C ILE A 55 10.50 9.61 8.19
N SER A 56 10.15 8.35 8.44
CA SER A 56 11.12 7.24 8.48
C SER A 56 10.61 6.08 7.64
N GLY A 57 10.57 6.35 6.34
CA GLY A 57 10.13 5.38 5.36
C GLY A 57 10.43 5.91 3.97
N ALA A 58 11.67 6.34 3.77
CA ALA A 58 12.24 6.55 2.45
C ALA A 58 11.87 5.35 1.58
N ARG A 59 10.88 5.53 0.72
CA ARG A 59 10.73 4.71 -0.46
C ARG A 59 11.90 5.16 -1.33
N PRO A 60 12.97 4.38 -1.56
CA PRO A 60 13.82 4.70 -2.69
C PRO A 60 12.89 4.63 -3.89
N SER A 61 12.59 5.79 -4.45
CA SER A 61 12.03 5.89 -5.79
C SER A 61 12.97 5.07 -6.65
N ARG A 62 12.55 3.86 -7.02
CA ARG A 62 13.25 3.05 -8.01
C ARG A 62 13.28 3.95 -9.24
N PRO A 63 14.43 4.47 -9.69
CA PRO A 63 14.43 5.18 -10.95
C PRO A 63 13.96 4.15 -11.97
N ALA A 64 12.81 4.39 -12.59
CA ALA A 64 12.48 3.71 -13.82
C ALA A 64 13.71 3.90 -14.72
N PRO A 65 14.29 2.85 -15.31
CA PRO A 65 15.33 3.07 -16.30
C PRO A 65 14.66 3.92 -17.38
N ALA A 66 15.09 5.18 -17.47
CA ALA A 66 14.76 6.03 -18.59
C ALA A 66 15.09 5.21 -19.82
N ARG A 67 14.06 4.87 -20.62
CA ARG A 67 14.28 4.39 -21.97
C ARG A 67 15.12 5.48 -22.61
N VAL A 68 16.41 5.21 -22.76
CA VAL A 68 17.29 6.02 -23.59
C VAL A 68 16.66 5.99 -24.97
N THR A 69 16.04 7.11 -25.35
CA THR A 69 15.75 7.43 -26.74
C THR A 69 17.13 7.64 -27.37
N GLY A 70 17.78 6.53 -27.73
CA GLY A 70 18.97 6.60 -28.55
C GLY A 70 18.60 7.27 -29.88
N PRO A 71 19.46 8.13 -30.44
CA PRO A 71 19.21 8.71 -31.74
C PRO A 71 19.06 7.60 -32.77
N THR A 72 17.91 7.63 -33.43
CA THR A 72 17.61 6.90 -34.67
C THR A 72 18.77 7.04 -35.64
N LEU A 73 19.46 5.91 -35.89
CA LEU A 73 20.34 5.59 -37.04
C LEU A 73 21.62 6.43 -37.21
N PRO A 74 22.78 5.79 -37.49
CA PRO A 74 23.93 6.52 -38.02
C PRO A 74 23.63 6.98 -39.45
N SER A 75 23.86 8.26 -39.74
CA SER A 75 23.79 8.81 -41.10
C SER A 75 24.91 8.19 -41.94
N LEU A 76 24.56 7.29 -42.86
CA LEU A 76 25.48 6.86 -43.92
C LEU A 76 25.55 7.98 -44.97
N ALA A 77 26.32 9.03 -44.67
CA ALA A 77 26.84 9.93 -45.69
C ALA A 77 28.20 9.36 -46.10
N ILE A 78 28.24 8.66 -47.24
CA ILE A 78 29.48 8.30 -47.92
C ILE A 78 29.44 8.98 -49.28
N ALA A 79 30.54 9.68 -49.54
CA ALA A 79 30.89 10.51 -50.69
C ALA A 79 31.00 9.74 -52.00
#